data_AF-A0A855SFR7-F1
#
_entry.id   AF-A0A855SFR7-F1
#
_cell.length_a   1.000
_cell.length_b   1.000
_cell.length_c   1.000
_cell.angle_alpha   90.00
_cell.angle_beta   90.00
_cell.angle_gamma   90.00
#
_symmetry.space_group_name_H-M   'P 1'
#
loop_
_entity.id
_entity.type
_entity.pdbx_description
1 polymer ?
#
loop_
_entity_poly.entity_id
_entity_poly.type
_entity_poly.pdbx_seq_one_letter_code
_entity_poly.pdbx_strand_id
1 'polypeptide(L)'
;MSAVVNPYALTDKRLAQGMATGIFAITELGLEKKCTMCGDWYPFDDEFYQSYFIKAKNRHQVKAECKACCIERYRNHLRKKPQ
;
A
#
# COMPACT_ATOMS: atom_id res chain seq x y z
N MET A 1 19.82 3.33 17.71
CA MET A 1 19.26 3.24 16.35
C MET A 1 17.82 2.79 16.49
N SER A 2 16.87 3.72 16.47
CA SER A 2 15.45 3.38 16.65
C SER A 2 14.99 2.58 15.45
N ALA A 3 14.67 1.30 15.68
CA ALA A 3 14.02 0.47 14.69
C ALA A 3 12.69 1.14 14.34
N VAL A 4 12.60 1.70 13.13
CA VAL A 4 11.33 2.13 12.56
C VAL A 4 10.51 0.84 12.40
N VAL A 5 9.66 0.55 13.39
CA VAL A 5 8.71 -0.55 13.33
C VAL A 5 7.74 -0.20 12.21
N ASN A 6 8.06 -0.63 10.99
CA ASN A 6 7.18 -0.46 9.85
C ASN A 6 5.89 -1.26 10.15
N PRO A 7 4.74 -0.60 10.38
CA PRO A 7 3.50 -1.26 10.81
C PRO A 7 2.94 -2.23 9.75
N TYR A 8 3.57 -2.31 8.58
CA TYR A 8 3.12 -3.11 7.45
C TYR A 8 3.76 -4.48 7.30
N ALA A 9 4.63 -4.88 8.24
CA ALA A 9 5.28 -6.18 8.20
C ALA A 9 5.90 -6.47 6.81
N LEU A 10 6.49 -5.45 6.18
CA LEU A 10 7.23 -5.62 4.94
C LEU A 10 8.55 -6.31 5.29
N THR A 11 8.64 -7.60 4.97
CA THR A 11 9.88 -8.35 5.15
C THR A 11 10.87 -7.99 4.05
N ASP A 12 12.18 -8.12 4.33
CA ASP A 12 13.25 -7.84 3.38
C ASP A 12 13.05 -8.57 2.04
N LYS A 13 12.60 -9.84 2.09
CA LYS A 13 12.28 -10.62 0.88
C LYS A 13 11.18 -9.96 0.04
N ARG A 14 10.15 -9.40 0.67
CA ARG A 14 9.03 -8.74 -0.04
C ARG A 14 9.43 -7.37 -0.54
N LEU A 15 10.27 -6.65 0.21
CA LEU A 15 10.87 -5.41 -0.27
C LEU A 15 11.73 -5.68 -1.50
N ALA A 16 12.67 -6.61 -1.43
CA ALA A 16 13.54 -6.98 -2.56
C ALA A 16 12.73 -7.41 -3.80
N GLN A 17 11.71 -8.25 -3.61
CA GLN A 17 10.82 -8.65 -4.71
C GLN A 17 10.05 -7.46 -5.30
N GLY A 18 9.54 -6.56 -4.46
CA GLY A 18 8.80 -5.40 -4.90
C GLY A 18 9.68 -4.36 -5.60
N MET A 19 10.94 -4.22 -5.18
CA MET A 19 11.95 -3.42 -5.89
C MET A 19 12.24 -4.02 -7.27
N ALA A 20 12.47 -5.34 -7.35
CA ALA A 20 12.73 -6.04 -8.60
C ALA A 20 11.56 -5.99 -9.60
N THR A 21 10.33 -5.82 -9.11
CA THR A 21 9.11 -5.73 -9.93
C THR A 21 8.65 -4.29 -10.17
N GLY A 22 9.39 -3.28 -9.70
CA GLY A 22 9.03 -1.87 -9.86
C GLY A 22 7.79 -1.44 -9.07
N ILE A 23 7.47 -2.15 -7.98
CA ILE A 23 6.38 -1.81 -7.04
C ILE A 23 6.89 -0.87 -5.94
N PHE A 24 8.14 -1.01 -5.52
CA PHE A 24 8.79 -0.15 -4.53
C PHE A 24 9.98 0.59 -5.15
N ALA A 25 10.27 1.76 -4.59
CA ALA A 25 11.46 2.55 -4.87
C ALA A 25 11.94 3.21 -3.57
N ILE A 26 13.26 3.39 -3.43
CA ILE A 26 13.83 4.23 -2.38
C ILE A 26 14.19 5.56 -3.02
N THR A 27 13.60 6.65 -2.52
CA THR A 27 13.89 8.03 -2.94
C THR A 27 14.52 8.79 -1.78
N GLU A 28 14.82 10.07 -1.99
CA GLU A 28 15.30 10.97 -0.94
C GLU A 28 14.28 11.16 0.19
N LEU A 29 12.99 10.88 -0.07
CA LEU A 29 11.90 10.95 0.90
C LEU A 29 11.68 9.63 1.65
N GLY A 30 12.44 8.57 1.33
CA GLY A 30 12.36 7.27 1.96
C GLY A 30 11.78 6.19 1.04
N LEU A 31 11.06 5.23 1.63
CA LEU A 31 10.46 4.12 0.88
C LEU A 31 9.13 4.56 0.28
N GLU A 32 9.04 4.49 -1.05
CA GLU A 32 7.83 4.78 -1.81
C GLU A 32 7.27 3.51 -2.45
N LYS A 33 5.95 3.49 -2.64
CA LYS A 33 5.23 2.42 -3.33
C LYS A 33 4.48 3.00 -4.53
N LYS A 34 4.44 2.26 -5.63
CA LYS A 34 3.61 2.58 -6.79
C LYS A 34 2.16 2.19 -6.55
N CYS A 35 1.23 3.09 -6.86
CA CYS A 35 -0.19 2.79 -6.91
C CYS A 35 -0.51 1.99 -8.18
N THR A 36 -1.15 0.82 -8.05
CA THR A 36 -1.52 -0.01 -9.20
C THR A 36 -2.71 0.54 -10.01
N MET A 37 -3.37 1.60 -9.53
CA MET A 37 -4.51 2.23 -10.20
C MET A 37 -4.12 3.49 -10.96
N CYS A 38 -3.53 4.49 -10.28
CA CYS A 38 -3.13 5.74 -10.95
C CYS A 38 -1.70 5.67 -11.53
N GLY A 39 -0.86 4.74 -11.07
CA GLY A 39 0.52 4.63 -11.53
C GLY A 39 1.51 5.56 -10.81
N ASP A 40 1.04 6.47 -9.96
CA ASP A 40 1.88 7.40 -9.20
C ASP A 40 2.56 6.73 -8.00
N TRP A 41 3.62 7.39 -7.54
CA TRP A 41 4.42 6.99 -6.38
C TRP A 41 4.05 7.82 -5.16
N TYR A 42 3.92 7.15 -4.01
CA TYR A 42 3.65 7.80 -2.74
C TYR A 42 4.48 7.17 -1.62
N PRO A 43 4.77 7.91 -0.55
CA PRO A 43 5.35 7.35 0.67
C PRO A 43 4.62 6.08 1.12
N PHE A 44 5.39 5.05 1.47
CA PHE A 44 4.83 3.77 1.94
C PHE A 44 4.51 3.83 3.43
N ASP A 45 3.52 4.67 3.77
CA ASP A 45 3.04 4.93 5.11
C ASP A 45 1.50 4.83 5.21
N ASP A 46 0.99 5.14 6.41
CA ASP A 46 -0.43 5.08 6.74
C ASP A 46 -1.19 6.34 6.42
N GLU A 47 -0.53 7.37 5.88
CA GLU A 47 -1.18 8.52 5.28
C GLU A 47 -1.69 8.14 3.89
N PHE A 48 -0.85 7.53 3.05
CA PHE A 48 -1.15 7.24 1.65
C PHE A 48 -1.76 5.87 1.38
N TYR A 49 -1.52 4.88 2.25
CA TYR A 49 -2.00 3.52 2.05
C TYR A 49 -2.84 2.98 3.20
N GLN A 50 -3.91 2.26 2.86
CA GLN A 50 -4.71 1.52 3.84
C GLN A 50 -4.14 0.10 4.02
N SER A 51 -4.08 -0.35 5.26
CA SER A 51 -3.78 -1.74 5.59
C SER A 51 -4.95 -2.45 6.25
N TYR A 52 -4.92 -3.78 6.20
CA TYR A 52 -5.91 -4.63 6.84
C TYR A 52 -5.22 -5.88 7.39
N PHE A 53 -5.76 -6.39 8.48
CA PHE A 53 -5.25 -7.60 9.11
C PHE A 53 -5.85 -8.85 8.45
N ILE A 54 -5.00 -9.78 8.03
CA ILE A 54 -5.41 -11.07 7.48
C ILE A 54 -5.26 -12.13 8.56
N LYS A 55 -6.36 -12.48 9.22
CA LYS A 55 -6.41 -13.48 10.30
C LYS A 55 -5.76 -14.81 9.88
N ALA A 56 -6.11 -15.33 8.70
CA ALA A 56 -5.59 -16.61 8.19
C ALA A 56 -4.06 -16.65 7.98
N LYS A 57 -3.41 -15.49 7.83
CA LYS A 57 -1.96 -15.38 7.64
C LYS A 57 -1.27 -14.70 8.82
N ASN A 58 -2.02 -14.41 9.88
CA ASN A 58 -1.60 -13.67 11.08
C ASN A 58 -0.71 -12.45 10.76
N ARG A 59 -1.10 -11.63 9.77
CA ARG A 59 -0.28 -10.50 9.31
C ARG A 59 -1.10 -9.35 8.76
N HIS A 60 -0.55 -8.14 8.83
CA HIS A 60 -1.05 -6.98 8.11
C HIS A 60 -0.69 -7.07 6.62
N GLN A 61 -1.61 -6.62 5.77
CA GLN A 61 -1.38 -6.45 4.35
C GLN A 61 -1.83 -5.05 3.94
N VAL A 62 -0.98 -4.39 3.14
CA VAL A 62 -1.28 -3.09 2.55
C VAL A 62 -2.00 -3.27 1.22
N LYS A 63 -2.93 -2.37 0.93
CA LYS A 63 -3.61 -2.32 -0.36
C LYS A 63 -2.65 -2.03 -1.52
N ALA A 64 -2.99 -2.52 -2.70
CA ALA A 64 -2.23 -2.26 -3.92
C ALA A 64 -2.45 -0.82 -4.43
N GLU A 65 -3.63 -0.26 -4.18
CA GLU A 65 -4.03 1.09 -4.56
C GLU A 65 -3.70 2.11 -3.44
N CYS A 66 -3.47 3.38 -3.79
CA CYS A 66 -3.43 4.47 -2.80
C CYS A 66 -4.84 4.72 -2.22
N LYS A 67 -4.92 5.34 -1.04
CA LYS A 67 -6.21 5.62 -0.38
C LYS A 67 -7.16 6.44 -1.26
N ALA A 68 -6.66 7.43 -2.01
CA ALA A 68 -7.48 8.21 -2.92
C ALA A 68 -8.18 7.32 -3.95
N CYS A 69 -7.42 6.43 -4.62
CA CYS A 69 -8.00 5.44 -5.55
C CYS A 69 -8.95 4.47 -4.85
N CYS A 70 -8.67 4.04 -3.61
CA CYS A 70 -9.59 3.20 -2.84
C CYS A 70 -10.92 3.92 -2.58
N ILE A 71 -10.89 5.21 -2.21
CA ILE A 71 -12.08 6.03 -1.94
C ILE A 71 -12.91 6.19 -3.22
N GLU A 72 -12.28 6.54 -4.34
CA GLU A 72 -12.97 6.70 -5.62
C GLU A 72 -13.59 5.38 -6.09
N ARG A 73 -12.87 4.26 -5.95
CA ARG A 73 -13.41 2.94 -6.25
C ARG A 73 -14.62 2.61 -5.37
N TYR A 74 -14.53 2.86 -4.08
CA TYR A 74 -15.64 2.63 -3.14
C TYR A 74 -16.87 3.49 -3.47
N ARG A 75 -16.69 4.80 -3.73
CA ARG A 75 -17.76 5.71 -4.16
C ARG A 75 -18.44 5.22 -5.44
N ASN A 76 -17.66 4.75 -6.42
CA ASN A 76 -18.19 4.20 -7.66
C ASN A 76 -18.98 2.90 -7.43
N HIS A 77 -18.58 2.05 -6.47
CA HIS A 77 -19.38 0.87 -6.10
C HIS A 77 -20.69 1.25 -5.43
N LEU A 78 -20.71 2.28 -4.58
CA LEU A 78 -21.94 2.75 -3.93
C LEU A 78 -22.94 3.33 -4.94
N ARG A 79 -22.47 4.06 -5.95
CA ARG A 79 -23.31 4.62 -7.02
C ARG A 79 -24.01 3.55 -7.88
N LYS A 80 -23.50 2.31 -7.92
CA LYS A 80 -24.03 1.23 -8.77
C LYS A 80 -25.09 0.36 -8.10
N LYS A 81 -25.45 0.60 -6.82
CA LYS A 81 -26.57 -0.11 -6.21
C LYS A 81 -27.88 0.47 -6.77
N PRO A 82 -28.69 -0.31 -7.52
CA PRO A 82 -30.04 0.12 -7.84
C PRO A 82 -30.82 0.25 -6.52
N GLN A 83 -31.59 1.32 -6.44
CA GLN A 83 -32.50 1.65 -5.33
C GLN A 83 -33.73 0.76 -5.40
#